data_AF-A0AAU3IIA5-F1
#
_entry.id   AF-A0AAU3IIA5-F1
#
_cell.length_a   1.000
_cell.length_b   1.000
_cell.length_c   1.000
_cell.angle_alpha   90.00
_cell.angle_beta   90.00
_cell.angle_gamma   90.00
#
_symmetry.space_group_name_H-M   'P 1'
#
loop_
_entity.id
_entity.type
_entity.pdbx_description
1 polymer ?
#
loop_
_entity_poly.entity_id
_entity_poly.type
_entity_poly.pdbx_seq_one_letter_code
_entity_poly.pdbx_strand_id
1 'polypeptide(L)'
;MTTASARDRESPPQPPGALATAGGALAGLALAGFGASGIAFDIVGGIMAGISAVTGESPVVDLGVEWPAAAARAAALGAGAALLAVTVRRHRRARGACARCGRPAPRAVAGRTSSAVGGRETWQAASVGAGYLTALLATGYGALKVQWGLGGTFGLTNPRAFGEVHLWTPGLGDTGVLALIGMALGLGFARTWRPPPRMPRWMPLTAASVGCVMLIPVGVLGTGLRVAVALGLAPEPEMSISPWVFDVVYPWFLAWGFAMGTAAVGYHYRTRGVCRGCGRGRPWQGRAARGGAETITLSRR
;
A
#
# COMPACT_ATOMS: atom_id res chain seq x y z
N MET A 1 -29.03 -38.91 44.61
CA MET A 1 -27.89 -39.47 43.86
C MET A 1 -27.98 -38.96 42.42
N THR A 2 -27.26 -37.89 42.12
CA THR A 2 -27.25 -37.24 40.81
C THR A 2 -25.89 -37.55 40.19
N THR A 3 -25.88 -38.43 39.20
CA THR A 3 -24.68 -38.82 38.46
C THR A 3 -24.17 -37.60 37.69
N ALA A 4 -23.08 -37.02 38.17
CA ALA A 4 -22.36 -35.98 37.48
C ALA A 4 -21.81 -36.56 36.17
N SER A 5 -22.53 -36.29 35.07
CA SER A 5 -22.12 -36.60 33.70
C SER A 5 -20.68 -36.09 33.51
N ALA A 6 -19.76 -37.02 33.31
CA ALA A 6 -18.40 -36.75 32.88
C ALA A 6 -18.48 -35.96 31.57
N ARG A 7 -18.43 -34.62 31.66
CA ARG A 7 -18.25 -33.77 30.49
C ARG A 7 -16.90 -34.14 29.91
N ASP A 8 -16.94 -34.73 28.74
CA ASP A 8 -15.81 -34.92 27.86
C ASP A 8 -14.90 -33.69 27.92
N ARG A 9 -13.71 -33.88 28.47
CA ARG A 9 -12.62 -32.93 28.32
C ARG A 9 -12.20 -33.01 26.86
N GLU A 10 -12.96 -32.34 25.98
CA GLU A 10 -12.49 -32.06 24.63
C GLU A 10 -11.11 -31.42 24.77
N SER A 11 -10.09 -32.15 24.32
CA SER A 11 -8.72 -31.67 24.33
C SER A 11 -8.73 -30.33 23.61
N PRO A 12 -8.17 -29.26 24.21
CA PRO A 12 -8.19 -27.95 23.59
C PRO A 12 -7.59 -28.10 22.18
N PRO A 13 -8.26 -27.54 21.14
CA PRO A 13 -7.80 -27.69 19.77
C PRO A 13 -6.33 -27.26 19.69
N GLN A 14 -5.47 -28.19 19.25
CA GLN A 14 -4.05 -27.90 19.13
C GLN A 14 -3.87 -26.63 18.29
N PRO A 15 -3.07 -25.65 18.76
CA PRO A 15 -2.87 -24.43 18.02
C PRO A 15 -2.34 -24.81 16.64
N PRO A 16 -2.93 -24.28 15.55
CA PRO A 16 -2.39 -24.50 14.22
C PRO A 16 -0.90 -24.14 14.24
N GLY A 17 -0.06 -25.07 13.77
CA GLY A 17 1.39 -24.92 13.86
C GLY A 17 1.82 -23.56 13.32
N ALA A 18 2.53 -22.79 14.15
CA ALA A 18 3.08 -21.47 13.78
C ALA A 18 3.87 -21.55 12.47
N LEU A 19 4.54 -22.68 12.24
CA LEU A 19 5.24 -23.04 11.01
C LEU A 19 4.34 -22.99 9.77
N ALA A 20 3.12 -23.51 9.81
CA ALA A 20 2.20 -23.46 8.67
C ALA A 20 1.74 -22.03 8.35
N THR A 21 1.59 -21.18 9.37
CA THR A 21 1.26 -19.76 9.17
C THR A 21 2.44 -18.99 8.60
N ALA A 22 3.65 -19.26 9.09
CA ALA A 22 4.88 -18.66 8.57
C ALA A 22 5.15 -19.09 7.12
N GLY A 23 5.04 -20.40 6.82
CA GLY A 23 5.18 -20.94 5.47
C GLY A 23 4.17 -20.34 4.48
N GLY A 24 2.90 -20.23 4.88
CA GLY A 24 1.87 -19.56 4.07
C GLY A 24 2.17 -18.08 3.83
N ALA A 25 2.70 -17.36 4.83
CA ALA A 25 3.11 -15.96 4.67
C ALA A 25 4.27 -15.83 3.69
N LEU A 26 5.32 -16.65 3.84
CA LEU A 26 6.50 -16.63 2.98
C LEU A 26 6.16 -16.96 1.53
N ALA A 27 5.42 -18.05 1.31
CA ALA A 27 4.96 -18.42 -0.04
C ALA A 27 4.07 -17.34 -0.67
N GLY A 28 3.19 -16.73 0.14
CA GLY A 28 2.33 -15.63 -0.32
C GLY A 28 3.12 -14.39 -0.70
N LEU A 29 4.13 -14.02 0.09
CA LEU A 29 5.04 -12.90 -0.20
C LEU A 29 5.88 -13.18 -1.46
N ALA A 30 6.41 -14.40 -1.62
CA ALA A 30 7.21 -14.78 -2.78
C ALA A 30 6.39 -14.69 -4.07
N LEU A 31 5.19 -15.27 -4.09
CA LEU A 31 4.28 -15.21 -5.24
C LEU A 31 3.83 -13.78 -5.56
N ALA A 32 3.46 -13.00 -4.54
CA ALA A 32 3.08 -11.61 -4.72
C ALA A 32 4.25 -10.77 -5.24
N GLY A 33 5.46 -10.99 -4.72
CA GLY A 33 6.68 -10.32 -5.18
C GLY A 33 7.01 -10.65 -6.64
N PHE A 34 6.97 -11.93 -7.01
CA PHE A 34 7.17 -12.38 -8.39
C PHE A 34 6.12 -11.82 -9.35
N GLY A 35 4.85 -11.83 -8.95
CA GLY A 35 3.79 -11.23 -9.77
C GLY A 35 3.98 -9.72 -9.92
N ALA A 36 4.31 -9.03 -8.83
CA ALA A 36 4.42 -7.58 -8.81
C ALA A 36 5.67 -7.04 -9.53
N SER A 37 6.75 -7.82 -9.66
CA SER A 37 8.01 -7.38 -10.29
C SER A 37 7.87 -6.98 -11.75
N GLY A 38 6.96 -7.60 -12.50
CA GLY A 38 6.78 -7.35 -13.93
C GLY A 38 5.40 -6.81 -14.31
N ILE A 39 4.39 -6.93 -13.44
CA ILE A 39 3.01 -6.54 -13.80
C ILE A 39 2.87 -5.06 -14.13
N ALA A 40 3.70 -4.20 -13.52
CA ALA A 40 3.71 -2.77 -13.84
C ALA A 40 4.12 -2.53 -15.30
N PHE A 41 5.18 -3.22 -15.76
CA PHE A 41 5.64 -3.16 -17.14
C PHE A 41 4.62 -3.78 -18.10
N ASP A 42 3.97 -4.88 -17.70
CA ASP A 42 2.89 -5.49 -18.50
C ASP A 42 1.71 -4.53 -18.71
N ILE A 43 1.29 -3.84 -17.65
CA ILE A 43 0.18 -2.88 -17.72
C ILE A 43 0.56 -1.72 -18.65
N VAL A 44 1.75 -1.15 -18.48
CA VAL A 44 2.21 -0.03 -19.33
C VAL A 44 2.36 -0.48 -20.78
N GLY A 45 3.01 -1.62 -21.03
CA GLY A 45 3.16 -2.20 -22.35
C GLY A 45 1.81 -2.48 -23.01
N GLY A 46 0.84 -3.01 -22.25
CA GLY A 46 -0.51 -3.26 -22.73
C GLY A 46 -1.28 -1.98 -23.10
N ILE A 47 -1.13 -0.91 -22.30
CA ILE A 47 -1.70 0.39 -22.60
C ILE A 47 -1.07 0.98 -23.87
N MET A 48 0.25 0.96 -23.98
CA MET A 48 0.96 1.47 -25.17
C MET A 48 0.58 0.69 -26.44
N ALA A 49 0.51 -0.63 -26.35
CA ALA A 49 0.03 -1.48 -27.44
C ALA A 49 -1.41 -1.14 -27.85
N GLY A 50 -2.29 -0.90 -26.87
CA GLY A 50 -3.67 -0.49 -27.13
C GLY A 50 -3.77 0.88 -27.81
N ILE A 51 -3.00 1.87 -27.36
CA ILE A 51 -2.97 3.20 -27.99
C ILE A 51 -2.47 3.08 -29.43
N SER A 52 -1.34 2.38 -29.64
CA SER A 52 -0.77 2.16 -30.98
C SER A 52 -1.77 1.48 -31.93
N ALA A 53 -2.51 0.48 -31.44
CA ALA A 53 -3.55 -0.18 -32.23
C ALA A 53 -4.70 0.74 -32.64
N VAL A 54 -4.99 1.79 -31.86
CA VAL A 54 -6.04 2.77 -32.15
C VAL A 54 -5.55 3.91 -33.03
N THR A 55 -4.33 4.40 -32.81
CA THR A 55 -3.80 5.57 -33.52
C THR A 55 -3.07 5.22 -34.82
N GLY A 56 -2.59 3.97 -34.95
CA GLY A 56 -1.70 3.56 -36.05
C GLY A 56 -0.26 4.07 -35.93
N GLU A 57 0.07 4.75 -34.83
CA GLU A 57 1.43 5.23 -34.56
C GLU A 57 2.27 4.13 -33.92
N SER A 58 3.52 3.99 -34.36
CA SER A 58 4.49 3.10 -33.72
C SER A 58 4.86 3.62 -32.34
N PRO A 59 4.89 2.77 -31.29
CA PRO A 59 5.27 3.22 -29.96
C PRO A 59 6.73 3.67 -29.94
N VAL A 60 7.02 4.75 -29.20
CA VAL A 60 8.39 5.26 -29.00
C VAL A 60 9.27 4.22 -28.30
N VAL A 61 8.67 3.36 -27.49
CA VAL A 61 9.33 2.23 -26.81
C VAL A 61 8.49 0.98 -27.04
N ASP A 62 9.01 0.03 -27.81
CA ASP A 62 8.41 -1.31 -27.90
C ASP A 62 8.79 -2.10 -26.65
N LEU A 63 7.92 -2.06 -25.65
CA LEU A 63 8.09 -2.83 -24.41
C LEU A 63 7.74 -4.31 -24.57
N GLY A 64 7.16 -4.72 -25.71
CA GLY A 64 6.78 -6.11 -26.00
C GLY A 64 5.91 -6.76 -24.91
N VAL A 65 4.59 -6.85 -25.12
CA VAL A 65 3.75 -7.58 -24.15
C VAL A 65 3.84 -9.08 -24.42
N GLU A 66 4.64 -9.78 -23.63
CA GLU A 66 4.61 -11.24 -23.56
C GLU A 66 3.37 -11.70 -22.80
N TRP A 67 2.22 -11.78 -23.48
CA TRP A 67 0.93 -12.14 -22.87
C TRP A 67 0.97 -13.38 -21.94
N PRO A 68 1.68 -14.47 -22.27
CA PRO A 68 1.80 -15.61 -21.36
C PRO A 68 2.52 -15.26 -20.05
N ALA A 69 3.61 -14.49 -20.12
CA ALA A 69 4.35 -14.04 -18.94
C ALA A 69 3.53 -13.07 -18.10
N ALA A 70 2.82 -12.13 -18.74
CA ALA A 70 1.89 -11.22 -18.09
C ALA A 70 0.78 -11.97 -17.35
N ALA A 71 0.17 -12.97 -17.99
CA ALA A 71 -0.86 -13.81 -17.38
C ALA A 71 -0.32 -14.61 -16.18
N ALA A 72 0.88 -15.19 -16.30
CA ALA A 72 1.54 -15.90 -15.20
C ALA A 72 1.84 -14.98 -14.01
N ARG A 73 2.33 -13.76 -14.27
CA ARG A 73 2.58 -12.75 -13.23
C ARG A 73 1.28 -12.30 -12.55
N ALA A 74 0.22 -12.06 -13.31
CA ALA A 74 -1.10 -11.72 -12.77
C ALA A 74 -1.66 -12.85 -11.90
N ALA A 75 -1.56 -14.09 -12.36
CA ALA A 75 -1.99 -15.27 -11.61
C ALA A 75 -1.18 -15.45 -10.31
N ALA A 76 0.14 -15.29 -10.37
CA ALA A 76 1.02 -15.35 -9.21
C ALA A 76 0.68 -14.24 -8.19
N LEU A 77 0.45 -13.01 -8.64
CA LEU A 77 0.04 -11.89 -7.79
C LEU A 77 -1.30 -12.18 -7.10
N GLY A 78 -2.29 -12.67 -7.85
CA GLY A 78 -3.60 -13.05 -7.34
C GLY A 78 -3.51 -14.18 -6.30
N ALA A 79 -2.77 -15.25 -6.61
CA ALA A 79 -2.56 -16.38 -5.71
C ALA A 79 -1.80 -15.96 -4.44
N GLY A 80 -0.74 -15.17 -4.57
CA GLY A 80 0.01 -14.62 -3.45
C GLY A 80 -0.85 -13.75 -2.54
N ALA A 81 -1.63 -12.82 -3.11
CA ALA A 81 -2.55 -11.98 -2.36
C ALA A 81 -3.64 -12.80 -1.63
N ALA A 82 -4.19 -13.83 -2.29
CA ALA A 82 -5.16 -14.73 -1.69
C ALA A 82 -4.56 -15.51 -0.52
N LEU A 83 -3.35 -16.06 -0.68
CA LEU A 83 -2.65 -16.81 0.36
C LEU A 83 -2.30 -15.93 1.57
N LEU A 84 -1.84 -14.70 1.34
CA LEU A 84 -1.62 -13.71 2.40
C LEU A 84 -2.92 -13.38 3.13
N ALA A 85 -4.03 -13.18 2.40
CA ALA A 85 -5.32 -12.91 3.00
C ALA A 85 -5.80 -14.08 3.88
N VAL A 86 -5.63 -15.33 3.42
CA VAL A 86 -5.96 -16.54 4.19
C VAL A 86 -5.08 -16.65 5.43
N THR A 87 -3.78 -16.43 5.29
CA THR A 87 -2.80 -16.49 6.39
C THR A 87 -3.12 -15.46 7.47
N VAL A 88 -3.43 -14.22 7.08
CA VAL A 88 -3.86 -13.16 7.99
C VAL A 88 -5.17 -13.53 8.69
N ARG A 89 -6.15 -14.12 7.98
CA ARG A 89 -7.42 -14.57 8.58
C ARG A 89 -7.19 -15.70 9.59
N ARG A 90 -6.32 -16.67 9.27
CA ARG A 90 -5.95 -17.77 10.16
C ARG A 90 -5.27 -17.24 11.42
N HIS A 91 -4.30 -16.33 11.26
CA HIS A 91 -3.60 -15.70 12.38
C HIS A 91 -4.55 -14.92 13.30
N ARG A 92 -5.50 -14.17 12.72
CA ARG A 92 -6.53 -13.47 13.50
C ARG A 92 -7.40 -14.44 14.30
N ARG A 93 -7.83 -15.56 13.71
CA ARG A 93 -8.61 -16.59 14.42
C ARG A 93 -7.82 -17.21 15.55
N ALA A 94 -6.54 -17.54 15.33
CA ALA A 94 -5.66 -18.10 16.35
C ALA A 94 -5.49 -17.15 17.56
N ARG A 95 -5.57 -15.83 17.34
CA ARG A 95 -5.55 -14.81 18.40
C ARG A 95 -6.91 -14.53 19.05
N GLY A 96 -7.96 -15.31 18.75
CA GLY A 96 -9.32 -15.05 19.24
C GLY A 96 -9.94 -13.75 18.69
N ALA A 97 -9.41 -13.23 17.59
CA ALA A 97 -9.93 -12.04 16.92
C ALA A 97 -10.87 -12.43 15.76
N CYS A 98 -11.74 -11.50 15.37
CA CYS A 98 -12.60 -11.70 14.20
C CYS A 98 -11.73 -11.92 12.93
N ALA A 99 -11.92 -13.03 12.22
CA ALA A 99 -11.18 -13.33 10.98
C ALA A 99 -11.26 -12.19 9.95
N ARG A 100 -12.43 -11.54 9.84
CA ARG A 100 -12.71 -10.50 8.84
C ARG A 100 -12.10 -9.15 9.21
N CYS A 101 -12.35 -8.63 10.41
CA CYS A 101 -11.93 -7.28 10.81
C CYS A 101 -10.75 -7.23 11.79
N GLY A 102 -10.30 -8.37 12.32
CA GLY A 102 -9.21 -8.46 13.28
C GLY A 102 -9.52 -7.88 14.67
N ARG A 103 -10.76 -7.51 14.99
CA ARG A 103 -11.13 -7.00 16.33
C ARG A 103 -11.13 -8.14 17.35
N PRO A 104 -10.46 -7.99 18.52
CA PRO A 104 -10.46 -9.01 19.57
C PRO A 104 -11.86 -9.23 20.16
N ALA A 105 -12.08 -10.40 20.80
CA ALA A 105 -13.31 -10.68 21.54
C ALA A 105 -13.43 -9.80 22.80
N PRO A 106 -14.65 -9.38 23.21
CA PRO A 106 -14.85 -8.51 24.38
C PRO A 106 -14.21 -9.05 25.67
N ARG A 107 -14.36 -10.36 25.92
CA ARG A 107 -13.76 -11.04 27.09
C ARG A 107 -12.23 -10.95 27.13
N ALA A 108 -11.57 -10.84 25.97
CA ALA A 108 -10.11 -10.77 25.88
C ALA A 108 -9.53 -9.38 26.15
N VAL A 109 -10.39 -8.36 26.35
CA VAL A 109 -9.98 -6.96 26.62
C VAL A 109 -10.01 -6.62 28.11
N ALA A 110 -10.85 -7.30 28.91
CA ALA A 110 -11.05 -7.00 30.33
C ALA A 110 -9.78 -7.15 31.20
N GLY A 111 -8.76 -7.88 30.74
CA GLY A 111 -7.48 -8.04 31.45
C GLY A 111 -6.25 -7.36 30.81
N ARG A 112 -6.41 -6.54 29.76
CA ARG A 112 -5.29 -5.87 29.05
C ARG A 112 -5.45 -4.35 29.09
N THR A 113 -5.09 -3.72 30.19
CA THR A 113 -5.53 -2.34 30.49
C THR A 113 -4.48 -1.23 30.38
N SER A 114 -3.23 -1.46 29.97
CA SER A 114 -2.26 -0.34 29.78
C SER A 114 -1.39 -0.43 28.51
N SER A 115 -0.71 -1.54 28.27
CA SER A 115 0.26 -1.64 27.15
C SER A 115 -0.36 -1.58 25.75
N ALA A 116 -1.61 -2.06 25.60
CA ALA A 116 -2.30 -2.08 24.33
C ALA A 116 -2.81 -0.69 23.88
N VAL A 117 -2.88 0.28 24.80
CA VAL A 117 -3.29 1.66 24.50
C VAL A 117 -2.12 2.40 23.83
N GLY A 118 -0.93 2.35 24.42
CA GLY A 118 0.27 3.00 23.87
C GLY A 118 0.62 2.53 22.46
N GLY A 119 0.55 1.22 22.20
CA GLY A 119 0.84 0.67 20.85
C GLY A 119 -0.12 1.15 19.75
N ARG A 120 -1.34 1.56 20.09
CA ARG A 120 -2.28 2.11 19.09
C ARG A 120 -1.99 3.56 18.77
N GLU A 121 -1.63 4.33 19.79
CA GLU A 121 -1.27 5.74 19.63
C GLU A 121 0.02 5.88 18.82
N THR A 122 1.04 5.09 19.14
CA THR A 122 2.30 5.07 18.36
C THR A 122 2.06 4.66 16.92
N TRP A 123 1.26 3.60 16.67
CA TRP A 123 0.89 3.19 15.32
C TRP A 123 0.12 4.29 14.58
N GLN A 124 -0.80 4.98 15.27
CA GLN A 124 -1.56 6.07 14.67
C GLN A 124 -0.64 7.22 14.27
N ALA A 125 0.26 7.66 15.15
CA ALA A 125 1.25 8.68 14.87
C ALA A 125 2.16 8.28 13.68
N ALA A 126 2.69 7.05 13.70
CA ALA A 126 3.52 6.53 12.62
C ALA A 126 2.77 6.52 11.26
N SER A 127 1.50 6.11 11.24
CA SER A 127 0.71 6.11 10.00
C SER A 127 0.37 7.49 9.46
N VAL A 128 0.30 8.51 10.33
CA VAL A 128 0.12 9.91 9.92
C VAL A 128 1.42 10.46 9.35
N GLY A 129 2.54 10.24 10.05
CA GLY A 129 3.88 10.58 9.54
C GLY A 129 4.16 9.93 8.20
N ALA A 130 3.81 8.65 8.02
CA ALA A 130 3.93 7.94 6.75
C ALA A 130 3.08 8.57 5.64
N GLY A 131 1.91 9.14 5.95
CA GLY A 131 1.10 9.87 4.98
C GLY A 131 1.77 11.16 4.50
N TYR A 132 2.38 11.93 5.40
CA TYR A 132 3.17 13.11 5.03
C TYR A 132 4.43 12.74 4.24
N LEU A 133 5.13 11.67 4.66
CA LEU A 133 6.29 11.16 3.93
C LEU A 133 5.90 10.71 2.51
N THR A 134 4.76 10.04 2.35
CA THR A 134 4.21 9.68 1.04
C THR A 134 4.01 10.93 0.17
N ALA A 135 3.45 12.00 0.74
CA ALA A 135 3.23 13.23 0.00
C ALA A 135 4.55 13.90 -0.40
N LEU A 136 5.51 13.99 0.52
CA LEU A 136 6.83 14.53 0.24
C LEU A 136 7.55 13.77 -0.88
N LEU A 137 7.58 12.43 -0.79
CA LEU A 137 8.24 11.58 -1.77
C LEU A 137 7.56 11.66 -3.14
N ALA A 138 6.22 11.70 -3.18
CA ALA A 138 5.48 11.90 -4.42
C ALA A 138 5.81 13.26 -5.06
N THR A 139 5.82 14.34 -4.28
CA THR A 139 6.14 15.69 -4.76
C THR A 139 7.55 15.76 -5.32
N GLY A 140 8.55 15.21 -4.62
CA GLY A 140 9.95 15.25 -5.09
C GLY A 140 10.14 14.53 -6.43
N TYR A 141 9.57 13.33 -6.56
CA TYR A 141 9.66 12.57 -7.81
C TYR A 141 8.84 13.22 -8.95
N GLY A 142 7.64 13.70 -8.65
CA GLY A 142 6.80 14.44 -9.59
C GLY A 142 7.49 15.70 -10.11
N ALA A 143 8.14 16.46 -9.22
CA ALA A 143 8.89 17.66 -9.59
C ALA A 143 10.07 17.33 -10.52
N LEU A 144 10.82 16.26 -10.25
CA LEU A 144 11.89 15.79 -11.13
C LEU A 144 11.34 15.48 -12.53
N LYS A 145 10.23 14.75 -12.62
CA LYS A 145 9.61 14.36 -13.90
C LYS A 145 9.02 15.54 -14.68
N VAL A 146 8.34 16.46 -13.99
CA VAL A 146 7.83 17.69 -14.59
C VAL A 146 8.99 18.55 -15.09
N GLN A 147 10.08 18.65 -14.33
CA GLN A 147 11.27 19.40 -14.73
C GLN A 147 11.87 18.82 -16.02
N TRP A 148 11.96 17.50 -16.18
CA TRP A 148 12.40 16.89 -17.45
C TRP A 148 11.41 17.17 -18.57
N GLY A 149 10.09 17.11 -18.31
CA GLY A 149 9.05 17.45 -19.31
C GLY A 149 9.05 18.91 -19.76
N LEU A 150 9.66 19.80 -18.98
CA LEU A 150 9.86 21.21 -19.33
C LEU A 150 11.21 21.48 -20.00
N GLY A 151 11.92 20.43 -20.43
CA GLY A 151 13.23 20.54 -21.11
C GLY A 151 14.41 20.71 -20.16
N GLY A 152 14.20 20.53 -18.87
CA GLY A 152 15.26 20.61 -17.89
C GLY A 152 16.16 19.37 -17.88
N THR A 153 17.42 19.54 -17.48
CA THR A 153 18.49 18.53 -17.67
C THR A 153 19.11 18.00 -16.38
N PHE A 154 18.48 18.26 -15.24
CA PHE A 154 19.00 17.87 -13.93
C PHE A 154 19.10 16.34 -13.81
N GLY A 155 20.29 15.84 -13.52
CA GLY A 155 20.55 14.40 -13.42
C GLY A 155 20.74 13.68 -14.76
N LEU A 156 20.88 14.40 -15.88
CA LEU A 156 21.24 13.82 -17.17
C LEU A 156 22.75 13.95 -17.42
N THR A 157 23.38 12.88 -17.89
CA THR A 157 24.76 12.93 -18.41
C THR A 157 24.80 13.54 -19.81
N ASN A 158 23.72 13.33 -20.58
CA ASN A 158 23.52 13.94 -21.89
C ASN A 158 22.29 14.87 -21.85
N PRO A 159 22.43 16.19 -22.03
CA PRO A 159 21.30 17.12 -22.10
C PRO A 159 20.26 16.78 -23.17
N ARG A 160 20.64 16.02 -24.21
CA ARG A 160 19.75 15.56 -25.29
C ARG A 160 19.25 14.12 -25.09
N ALA A 161 19.40 13.56 -23.89
CA ALA A 161 19.02 12.18 -23.56
C ALA A 161 17.59 11.81 -23.99
N PHE A 162 16.67 12.77 -23.93
CA PHE A 162 15.26 12.55 -24.26
C PHE A 162 14.83 13.17 -25.60
N GLY A 163 15.76 13.77 -26.37
CA GLY A 163 15.42 14.51 -27.58
C GLY A 163 14.52 15.73 -27.30
N GLU A 164 13.53 15.94 -28.16
CA GLU A 164 12.50 16.96 -27.96
C GLU A 164 11.42 16.40 -27.02
N VAL A 165 11.31 17.01 -25.83
CA VAL A 165 10.35 16.61 -24.80
C VAL A 165 9.38 17.74 -24.49
N HIS A 166 8.16 17.34 -24.17
CA HIS A 166 7.11 18.22 -23.72
C HIS A 166 6.49 17.67 -22.44
N LEU A 167 5.69 18.50 -21.76
CA LEU A 167 5.01 18.07 -20.55
C LEU A 167 4.05 16.89 -20.83
N TRP A 168 3.48 16.79 -22.03
CA TRP A 168 2.60 15.67 -22.42
C TRP A 168 3.35 14.46 -22.99
N THR A 169 4.69 14.48 -23.04
CA THR A 169 5.46 13.29 -23.43
C THR A 169 5.16 12.14 -22.46
N PRO A 170 4.77 10.95 -22.98
CA PRO A 170 4.50 9.78 -22.13
C PRO A 170 5.68 9.47 -21.19
N GLY A 171 5.38 9.18 -19.93
CA GLY A 171 6.38 8.96 -18.89
C GLY A 171 6.94 10.22 -18.20
N LEU A 172 6.52 11.43 -18.60
CA LEU A 172 6.88 12.70 -17.95
C LEU A 172 5.67 13.34 -17.26
N GLY A 173 4.75 13.97 -17.98
CA GLY A 173 3.62 14.69 -17.34
C GLY A 173 2.55 13.79 -16.76
N ASP A 174 2.31 12.63 -17.37
CA ASP A 174 1.47 11.58 -16.78
C ASP A 174 1.99 11.17 -15.39
N THR A 175 3.31 11.06 -15.24
CA THR A 175 3.98 10.79 -13.98
C THR A 175 3.84 11.96 -13.01
N GLY A 176 3.86 13.20 -13.50
CA GLY A 176 3.49 14.39 -12.73
C GLY A 176 2.07 14.31 -12.18
N VAL A 177 1.08 13.90 -12.99
CA VAL A 177 -0.31 13.71 -12.56
C VAL A 177 -0.43 12.58 -11.53
N LEU A 178 0.24 11.45 -11.76
CA LEU A 178 0.28 10.33 -10.80
C LEU A 178 0.94 10.74 -9.48
N ALA A 179 1.99 11.58 -9.52
CA ALA A 179 2.61 12.16 -8.35
C ALA A 179 1.66 13.08 -7.59
N LEU A 180 0.85 13.91 -8.28
CA LEU A 180 -0.19 14.72 -7.65
C LEU A 180 -1.27 13.85 -6.97
N ILE A 181 -1.68 12.75 -7.60
CA ILE A 181 -2.59 11.77 -6.99
C ILE A 181 -1.94 11.15 -5.74
N GLY A 182 -0.68 10.73 -5.84
CA GLY A 182 0.08 10.17 -4.72
C GLY A 182 0.21 11.16 -3.55
N MET A 183 0.46 12.44 -3.85
CA MET A 183 0.49 13.53 -2.89
C MET A 183 -0.88 13.72 -2.22
N ALA A 184 -1.95 13.80 -3.01
CA ALA A 184 -3.32 13.93 -2.50
C ALA A 184 -3.72 12.75 -1.61
N LEU A 185 -3.35 11.51 -1.98
CA LEU A 185 -3.56 10.32 -1.17
C LEU A 185 -2.76 10.37 0.13
N GLY A 186 -1.48 10.73 0.08
CA GLY A 186 -0.62 10.88 1.25
C GLY A 186 -1.19 11.87 2.26
N LEU A 187 -1.55 13.07 1.80
CA LEU A 187 -2.19 14.10 2.62
C LEU A 187 -3.58 13.65 3.12
N GLY A 188 -4.37 12.99 2.26
CA GLY A 188 -5.68 12.45 2.62
C GLY A 188 -5.61 11.38 3.71
N PHE A 189 -4.58 10.53 3.70
CA PHE A 189 -4.34 9.55 4.73
C PHE A 189 -3.76 10.16 6.01
N ALA A 190 -2.90 11.16 5.90
CA ALA A 190 -2.33 11.88 7.05
C ALA A 190 -3.40 12.67 7.80
N ARG A 191 -4.35 13.27 7.09
CA ARG A 191 -5.47 14.00 7.69
C ARG A 191 -6.34 13.05 8.51
N THR A 192 -6.63 13.46 9.74
CA THR A 192 -7.53 12.74 10.66
C THR A 192 -9.01 13.04 10.40
N TRP A 193 -9.30 13.96 9.47
CA TRP A 193 -10.65 14.35 9.08
C TRP A 193 -11.30 13.26 8.22
N ARG A 194 -12.63 13.16 8.31
CA ARG A 194 -13.35 12.13 7.56
C ARG A 194 -13.22 12.41 6.06
N PRO A 195 -13.03 11.36 5.23
CA PRO A 195 -13.21 11.51 3.80
C PRO A 195 -14.61 12.07 3.53
N PRO A 196 -14.79 12.82 2.43
CA PRO A 196 -16.10 13.37 2.07
C PRO A 196 -17.18 12.28 2.17
N PRO A 197 -18.39 12.59 2.66
CA PRO A 197 -19.43 11.57 2.88
C PRO A 197 -19.78 10.76 1.63
N ARG A 198 -19.42 11.26 0.45
CA ARG A 198 -19.63 10.63 -0.85
C ARG A 198 -18.46 9.76 -1.34
N MET A 199 -17.27 9.85 -0.75
CA MET A 199 -16.10 9.12 -1.25
C MET A 199 -16.06 7.71 -0.66
N PRO A 200 -16.25 6.65 -1.47
CA PRO A 200 -16.21 5.30 -0.96
C PRO A 200 -14.78 4.91 -0.57
N ARG A 201 -14.61 4.37 0.63
CA ARG A 201 -13.29 4.01 1.19
C ARG A 201 -12.43 3.10 0.31
N TRP A 202 -13.05 2.31 -0.56
CA TRP A 202 -12.33 1.36 -1.41
C TRP A 202 -11.52 2.11 -2.46
N MET A 203 -11.99 3.26 -2.94
CA MET A 203 -11.33 4.03 -4.01
C MET A 203 -9.91 4.46 -3.63
N PRO A 204 -9.66 5.22 -2.54
CA PRO A 204 -8.30 5.61 -2.18
C PRO A 204 -7.43 4.42 -1.74
N LEU A 205 -8.04 3.37 -1.16
CA LEU A 205 -7.32 2.15 -0.78
C LEU A 205 -6.86 1.34 -2.00
N THR A 206 -7.69 1.23 -3.04
CA THR A 206 -7.31 0.59 -4.30
C THR A 206 -6.18 1.37 -4.96
N ALA A 207 -6.30 2.69 -5.08
CA ALA A 207 -5.26 3.53 -5.65
C ALA A 207 -3.92 3.37 -4.89
N ALA A 208 -3.95 3.38 -3.56
CA ALA A 208 -2.77 3.16 -2.74
C ALA A 208 -2.20 1.74 -2.90
N SER A 209 -3.06 0.73 -3.04
CA SER A 209 -2.62 -0.66 -3.24
C SER A 209 -1.91 -0.84 -4.58
N VAL A 210 -2.45 -0.25 -5.65
CA VAL A 210 -1.80 -0.20 -6.97
C VAL A 210 -0.45 0.50 -6.86
N GLY A 211 -0.41 1.68 -6.23
CA GLY A 211 0.86 2.40 -5.99
C GLY A 211 1.89 1.56 -5.23
N CYS A 212 1.48 0.83 -4.19
CA CYS A 212 2.39 -0.06 -3.44
C CYS A 212 2.92 -1.22 -4.30
N VAL A 213 2.02 -1.86 -5.07
CA VAL A 213 2.37 -2.97 -5.97
C VAL A 213 3.30 -2.52 -7.09
N MET A 214 3.22 -1.26 -7.53
CA MET A 214 4.16 -0.71 -8.53
C MET A 214 5.48 -0.28 -7.90
N LEU A 215 5.44 0.49 -6.80
CA LEU A 215 6.63 1.14 -6.24
C LEU A 215 7.55 0.18 -5.49
N ILE A 216 7.01 -0.75 -4.71
CA ILE A 216 7.84 -1.63 -3.87
C ILE A 216 8.71 -2.55 -4.71
N PRO A 217 8.18 -3.32 -5.69
CA PRO A 217 9.02 -4.22 -6.49
C PRO A 217 10.06 -3.47 -7.31
N VAL A 218 9.68 -2.35 -7.95
CA VAL A 218 10.62 -1.51 -8.70
C VAL A 218 11.71 -0.98 -7.78
N GLY A 219 11.35 -0.52 -6.58
CA GLY A 219 12.31 -0.06 -5.58
C GLY A 219 13.25 -1.18 -5.10
N VAL A 220 12.73 -2.38 -4.82
CA VAL A 220 13.54 -3.54 -4.41
C VAL A 220 14.50 -3.97 -5.51
N LEU A 221 14.00 -4.20 -6.74
CA LEU A 221 14.81 -4.68 -7.85
C LEU A 221 15.84 -3.63 -8.29
N GLY A 222 15.42 -2.37 -8.41
CA GLY A 222 16.31 -1.28 -8.79
C GLY A 222 17.41 -1.07 -7.76
N THR A 223 17.06 -1.02 -6.46
CA THR A 223 18.07 -0.89 -5.39
C THR A 223 19.00 -2.10 -5.36
N GLY A 224 18.46 -3.31 -5.49
CA GLY A 224 19.26 -4.55 -5.54
C GLY A 224 20.24 -4.56 -6.71
N LEU A 225 19.81 -4.14 -7.90
CA LEU A 225 20.68 -4.01 -9.07
C LEU A 225 21.79 -2.98 -8.83
N ARG A 226 21.47 -1.82 -8.23
CA ARG A 226 22.48 -0.81 -7.90
C ARG A 226 23.51 -1.31 -6.87
N VAL A 227 23.06 -2.05 -5.87
CA VAL A 227 23.98 -2.74 -4.93
C VAL A 227 24.85 -3.77 -5.67
N ALA A 228 24.28 -4.54 -6.59
CA ALA A 228 25.06 -5.50 -7.38
C ALA A 228 26.12 -4.82 -8.26
N VAL A 229 25.79 -3.70 -8.91
CA VAL A 229 26.74 -2.88 -9.68
C VAL A 229 27.85 -2.33 -8.77
N ALA A 230 27.50 -1.77 -7.60
CA ALA A 230 28.47 -1.24 -6.64
C ALA A 230 29.43 -2.30 -6.10
N LEU A 231 29.01 -3.57 -6.06
CA LEU A 231 29.84 -4.72 -5.68
C LEU A 231 30.60 -5.36 -6.84
N GLY A 232 30.45 -4.85 -8.08
CA GLY A 232 31.05 -5.43 -9.28
C GLY A 232 30.43 -6.76 -9.73
N LEU A 233 29.23 -7.09 -9.25
CA LEU A 233 28.48 -8.30 -9.60
C LEU A 233 27.61 -8.14 -10.87
N ALA A 234 27.41 -6.90 -11.32
CA ALA A 234 26.66 -6.56 -12.52
C ALA A 234 27.37 -5.42 -13.27
N PRO A 235 27.30 -5.38 -14.61
CA PRO A 235 27.88 -4.29 -15.39
C PRO A 235 27.12 -2.98 -15.15
N GLU A 236 27.83 -1.85 -15.19
CA GLU A 236 27.20 -0.53 -15.17
C GLU A 236 26.42 -0.35 -16.48
N PRO A 237 25.10 -0.10 -16.42
CA PRO A 237 24.32 0.14 -17.62
C PRO A 237 24.72 1.48 -18.26
N GLU A 238 25.03 1.47 -19.56
CA GLU A 238 25.25 2.69 -20.34
C GLU A 238 23.93 3.44 -20.49
N MET A 239 23.70 4.42 -19.62
CA MET A 239 22.47 5.22 -19.61
C MET A 239 22.78 6.70 -19.83
N SER A 240 21.87 7.38 -20.52
CA SER A 240 21.89 8.83 -20.75
C SER A 240 21.48 9.66 -19.51
N ILE A 241 21.06 8.96 -18.45
CA ILE A 241 20.74 9.48 -17.12
C ILE A 241 21.91 9.18 -16.20
N SER A 242 22.31 10.14 -15.37
CA SER A 242 23.41 9.97 -14.42
C SER A 242 23.17 8.82 -13.44
N PRO A 243 24.17 7.96 -13.16
CA PRO A 243 24.00 6.81 -12.26
C PRO A 243 23.42 7.15 -10.88
N TRP A 244 23.84 8.30 -10.31
CA TRP A 244 23.36 8.76 -9.00
C TRP A 244 21.84 8.95 -8.95
N VAL A 245 21.19 9.27 -10.08
CA VAL A 245 19.72 9.41 -10.13
C VAL A 245 19.08 8.08 -9.78
N PHE A 246 19.61 6.97 -10.28
CA PHE A 246 19.10 5.63 -9.97
C PHE A 246 19.41 5.22 -8.53
N ASP A 247 20.59 5.60 -8.02
CA ASP A 247 20.97 5.37 -6.62
C ASP A 247 20.03 6.06 -5.64
N VAL A 248 19.44 7.19 -6.03
CA VAL A 248 18.45 7.92 -5.22
C VAL A 248 17.03 7.44 -5.49
N VAL A 249 16.62 7.36 -6.76
CA VAL A 249 15.21 7.13 -7.16
C VAL A 249 14.71 5.74 -6.79
N TYR A 250 15.54 4.68 -6.87
CA TYR A 250 15.06 3.34 -6.52
C TYR A 250 14.81 3.15 -5.02
N PRO A 251 15.73 3.54 -4.11
CA PRO A 251 15.41 3.57 -2.68
C PRO A 251 14.25 4.52 -2.35
N TRP A 252 14.13 5.64 -3.08
CA TRP A 252 13.03 6.58 -2.93
C TRP A 252 11.68 5.94 -3.23
N PHE A 253 11.57 5.17 -4.32
CA PHE A 253 10.35 4.40 -4.63
C PHE A 253 10.03 3.36 -3.57
N LEU A 254 11.05 2.67 -3.07
CA LEU A 254 10.87 1.69 -2.01
C LEU A 254 10.30 2.35 -0.74
N ALA A 255 10.91 3.46 -0.30
CA ALA A 255 10.44 4.25 0.83
C ALA A 255 9.02 4.78 0.60
N TRP A 256 8.72 5.26 -0.63
CA TRP A 256 7.41 5.78 -0.99
C TRP A 256 6.34 4.70 -0.93
N GLY A 257 6.59 3.52 -1.50
CA GLY A 257 5.68 2.38 -1.44
C GLY A 257 5.38 1.94 0.00
N PHE A 258 6.40 1.82 0.85
CA PHE A 258 6.21 1.46 2.26
C PHE A 258 5.46 2.53 3.06
N ALA A 259 5.80 3.81 2.84
CA ALA A 259 5.12 4.93 3.47
C ALA A 259 3.63 4.94 3.08
N MET A 260 3.34 4.78 1.78
CA MET A 260 1.97 4.75 1.26
C MET A 260 1.18 3.58 1.82
N GLY A 261 1.77 2.38 1.86
CA GLY A 261 1.13 1.19 2.44
C GLY A 261 0.83 1.37 3.93
N THR A 262 1.77 1.91 4.70
CA THR A 262 1.61 2.18 6.13
C THR A 262 0.49 3.20 6.38
N ALA A 263 0.48 4.29 5.60
CA ALA A 263 -0.55 5.32 5.65
C ALA A 263 -1.94 4.75 5.30
N ALA A 264 -2.03 3.95 4.25
CA ALA A 264 -3.26 3.30 3.79
C ALA A 264 -3.82 2.32 4.83
N VAL A 265 -2.96 1.53 5.49
CA VAL A 265 -3.36 0.64 6.59
C VAL A 265 -3.88 1.43 7.79
N GLY A 266 -3.20 2.52 8.16
CA GLY A 266 -3.68 3.45 9.21
C GLY A 266 -5.04 4.04 8.85
N TYR A 267 -5.20 4.53 7.62
CA TYR A 267 -6.46 5.06 7.11
C TYR A 267 -7.57 4.00 7.14
N HIS A 268 -7.30 2.77 6.71
CA HIS A 268 -8.26 1.66 6.80
C HIS A 268 -8.73 1.42 8.24
N TYR A 269 -7.81 1.42 9.20
CA TYR A 269 -8.15 1.20 10.60
C TYR A 269 -8.92 2.35 11.26
N ARG A 270 -8.69 3.61 10.82
CA ARG A 270 -9.46 4.79 11.26
C ARG A 270 -10.86 4.84 10.66
N THR A 271 -11.01 4.43 9.39
CA THR A 271 -12.28 4.58 8.64
C THR A 271 -13.18 3.34 8.66
N ARG A 272 -12.71 2.20 9.19
CA ARG A 272 -13.54 0.99 9.29
C ARG A 272 -14.73 1.19 10.25
N GLY A 273 -15.93 1.10 9.70
CA GLY A 273 -17.18 1.11 10.47
C GLY A 273 -17.45 -0.18 11.27
N VAL A 274 -18.72 -0.46 11.51
CA VAL A 274 -19.18 -1.69 12.16
C VAL A 274 -18.89 -2.89 11.24
N CYS A 275 -18.30 -3.95 11.80
CA CYS A 275 -18.00 -5.16 11.03
C CYS A 275 -19.27 -5.98 10.83
N ARG A 276 -19.72 -6.14 9.57
CA ARG A 276 -20.88 -6.98 9.22
C ARG A 276 -20.78 -8.43 9.70
N GLY A 277 -19.56 -8.98 9.83
CA GLY A 277 -19.36 -10.38 10.23
C GLY A 277 -19.37 -10.63 11.74
N CYS A 278 -19.20 -9.62 12.59
CA CYS A 278 -19.18 -9.84 14.05
C CYS A 278 -19.97 -8.78 14.83
N GLY A 279 -20.61 -7.81 14.16
CA GLY A 279 -21.29 -6.67 14.78
C GLY A 279 -20.37 -5.69 15.52
N ARG A 280 -19.08 -6.01 15.70
CA ARG A 280 -18.17 -5.18 16.49
C ARG A 280 -17.77 -3.93 15.74
N GLY A 281 -17.69 -2.82 16.47
CA GLY A 281 -17.20 -1.52 16.04
C GLY A 281 -17.90 -0.41 16.79
N ARG A 282 -17.33 0.78 16.80
CA ARG A 282 -18.11 1.94 17.22
C ARG A 282 -18.95 2.35 16.01
N PRO A 283 -20.30 2.37 16.10
CA PRO A 283 -21.04 3.27 15.23
C PRO A 283 -20.40 4.63 15.40
N TRP A 284 -20.14 5.33 14.31
CA TRP A 284 -19.50 6.63 14.40
C TRP A 284 -20.42 7.55 15.20
N GLN A 285 -20.09 7.74 16.47
CA GLN A 285 -20.71 8.76 17.29
C GLN A 285 -20.04 10.04 16.86
N GLY A 286 -20.71 10.74 15.95
CA GLY A 286 -20.33 12.10 15.62
C GLY A 286 -20.16 12.90 16.88
N ARG A 287 -19.32 13.93 16.79
CA ARG A 287 -19.02 14.92 17.82
C ARG A 287 -20.26 15.70 18.33
N ALA A 288 -21.48 15.19 18.12
CA ALA A 288 -22.75 15.69 18.61
C ALA A 288 -22.94 15.48 20.13
N ALA A 289 -22.12 14.65 20.79
CA ALA A 289 -22.24 14.41 22.24
C ALA A 289 -21.32 15.28 23.11
N ARG A 290 -20.55 16.23 22.55
CA ARG A 290 -19.70 17.16 23.34
C ARG A 290 -20.21 18.60 23.41
N GLY A 291 -21.41 18.89 22.89
CA GLY A 291 -21.95 20.26 22.88
C GLY A 291 -23.37 20.41 23.41
N GLY A 292 -23.92 19.40 24.12
CA GLY A 292 -25.36 19.38 24.45
C GLY A 292 -25.70 18.96 25.88
N ALA A 293 -24.77 19.09 26.82
CA ALA A 293 -25.06 18.99 28.25
C ALA A 293 -24.45 20.18 29.00
N GLU A 294 -24.55 21.37 28.41
CA GLU A 294 -24.62 22.57 29.22
C GLU A 294 -26.03 22.59 29.79
N THR A 295 -26.17 21.95 30.95
CA THR A 295 -27.36 21.98 31.78
C THR A 295 -27.64 23.45 32.08
N ILE A 296 -28.55 24.06 31.31
CA ILE A 296 -29.16 25.34 31.68
C ILE A 296 -29.94 25.06 32.95
N THR A 297 -29.31 25.31 34.10
CA THR A 297 -29.96 25.47 35.39
C THR A 297 -30.83 26.73 35.28
N LEU A 298 -32.06 26.54 34.82
CA LEU A 298 -33.14 27.51 34.99
C LEU A 298 -33.37 27.68 36.50
N SER A 299 -32.67 28.67 37.06
CA SER A 299 -33.02 29.30 38.32
C SER A 299 -34.49 29.76 38.22
N ARG A 300 -35.38 29.05 38.94
CA ARG A 300 -36.69 29.58 39.29
C ARG A 300 -36.46 30.70 40.30
N ARG A 301 -36.84 31.91 39.94
CA ARG A 301 -37.27 32.96 40.87
C ARG A 301 -38.78 32.94 40.94
#